data_AF-A0A970C264-F1
#
_entry.id   AF-A0A970C264-F1
#
_cell.length_a   1.000
_cell.length_b   1.000
_cell.length_c   1.000
_cell.angle_alpha   90.00
_cell.angle_beta   90.00
_cell.angle_gamma   90.00
#
_symmetry.space_group_name_H-M   'P 1'
#
loop_
_entity.id
_entity.type
_entity.pdbx_description
1 polymer ?
#
loop_
_entity_poly.entity_id
_entity_poly.type
_entity_poly.pdbx_seq_one_letter_code
_entity_poly.pdbx_strand_id
1 'polypeptide(L)'
;IAGVGLAAGVIGPAIFAGVILMVVINTVIAPPALVGLFRSAAPGTRGPVGLAAPEREITFELPTMEMAEFFVAKLAPVFEEEGFFVHQISREHGLYQLRKDASVIDLAHQGAALRFSCRAGDAPVVQAAMYEGLAALERSVQALRKPLDARTIRTGLQQLDAGGPPELRMGDYLTERLIVPELTGTTKEAIIDELLDVLGRAGLLRDRAAAGEAVWDRERSMSTGLQYGVAIPHGKTDAVDRLVCCVGLKHAGVDFDAMDGEPSRIFILTLSPKSRPAPHLQFMSTVSRTLNTEGRRRILAAATARQILDVFAAPPVAAAPRPVPARLALADYVRPQTVRPHLHADTKEGVIQELIDLLAAQGLVKDPATACRAVIQREAQLSTGMEQGIAIPHGRTSAVDRLVCAVGVKREGVDFGAADGQPTRLFILVLTTEAGAEPYLQFVASVMGALSGPGRTRALEATTREELYAALTTPAE
;
A
#
# COMPACT_ATOMS: atom_id res chain seq x y z
N ILE A 1 -12.24 -46.79 -16.72
CA ILE A 1 -11.37 -47.82 -16.08
C ILE A 1 -12.05 -49.19 -16.04
N ALA A 2 -13.20 -49.36 -15.39
CA ALA A 2 -13.88 -50.67 -15.31
C ALA A 2 -14.23 -51.29 -16.68
N GLY A 3 -14.68 -50.49 -17.66
CA GLY A 3 -14.99 -50.99 -19.01
C GLY A 3 -13.76 -51.50 -19.78
N VAL A 4 -12.60 -50.87 -19.58
CA VAL A 4 -11.31 -51.31 -20.14
C VAL A 4 -10.87 -52.62 -19.47
N GLY A 5 -11.10 -52.77 -18.16
CA GLY A 5 -10.83 -54.00 -17.42
C GLY A 5 -11.67 -55.19 -17.89
N LEU A 6 -12.95 -54.99 -18.24
CA LEU A 6 -13.81 -56.04 -18.78
C LEU A 6 -13.36 -56.45 -20.18
N ALA A 7 -13.07 -55.47 -21.04
CA ALA A 7 -12.60 -55.72 -22.41
C ALA A 7 -11.22 -56.42 -22.46
N ALA A 8 -10.35 -56.14 -21.49
CA ALA A 8 -9.05 -56.80 -21.33
C ALA A 8 -9.14 -58.16 -20.61
N GLY A 9 -10.33 -58.62 -20.21
CA GLY A 9 -10.53 -59.90 -19.49
C GLY A 9 -10.02 -59.90 -18.05
N VAL A 10 -9.61 -58.75 -17.52
CA VAL A 10 -9.04 -58.59 -16.17
C VAL A 10 -10.11 -58.66 -15.09
N ILE A 11 -11.35 -58.24 -15.39
CA ILE A 11 -12.50 -58.38 -14.49
C ILE A 11 -13.66 -59.10 -15.16
N GLY A 12 -14.36 -59.95 -14.40
CA GLY A 12 -15.52 -60.67 -14.90
C GLY A 12 -16.79 -59.80 -15.00
N PRO A 13 -17.80 -60.23 -15.79
CA PRO A 13 -19.04 -59.48 -15.99
C PRO A 13 -19.80 -59.14 -14.69
N ALA A 14 -19.76 -60.03 -13.70
CA ALA A 14 -20.42 -59.81 -12.40
C ALA A 14 -19.77 -58.65 -11.61
N ILE A 15 -18.44 -58.56 -11.61
CA ILE A 15 -17.71 -57.47 -10.94
C ILE A 15 -17.97 -56.15 -11.67
N PHE A 16 -17.98 -56.18 -13.01
CA PHE A 16 -18.30 -55.00 -13.80
C PHE A 16 -19.72 -54.47 -13.54
N ALA A 17 -20.72 -55.37 -13.45
CA ALA A 17 -22.10 -55.02 -13.10
C ALA A 17 -22.18 -54.39 -11.70
N GLY A 18 -21.44 -54.94 -10.73
CA GLY A 18 -21.33 -54.37 -9.38
C GLY A 18 -20.75 -52.94 -9.37
N VAL A 19 -19.71 -52.69 -10.17
CA VAL A 19 -19.11 -51.35 -10.30
C VAL A 19 -20.09 -50.36 -10.93
N ILE A 20 -20.80 -50.75 -12.00
CA ILE A 20 -21.84 -49.90 -12.62
C ILE A 20 -22.94 -49.59 -11.60
N LEU A 21 -23.42 -50.60 -10.87
CA LEU A 21 -24.46 -50.40 -9.87
C LEU A 21 -24.01 -49.43 -8.77
N MET A 22 -22.77 -49.57 -8.28
CA MET A 22 -22.23 -48.67 -7.26
C MET A 22 -22.11 -47.23 -7.75
N VAL A 23 -21.69 -47.03 -9.01
CA VAL A 23 -21.65 -45.70 -9.64
C VAL A 23 -23.05 -45.12 -9.79
N VAL A 24 -24.03 -45.91 -10.26
CA VAL A 24 -25.42 -45.46 -10.41
C VAL A 24 -26.02 -45.10 -9.06
N ILE A 25 -25.86 -45.93 -8.03
CA ILE A 25 -26.34 -45.63 -6.68
C ILE A 25 -25.72 -44.34 -6.16
N ASN A 26 -24.40 -44.18 -6.27
CA ASN A 26 -23.73 -43.00 -5.71
C ASN A 26 -23.98 -41.71 -6.51
N THR A 27 -24.25 -41.82 -7.81
CA THR A 27 -24.43 -40.63 -8.68
C THR A 27 -25.90 -40.24 -8.82
N VAL A 28 -26.81 -41.20 -8.82
CA VAL A 28 -28.23 -40.97 -9.08
C VAL A 28 -29.04 -40.94 -7.78
N ILE A 29 -28.73 -41.80 -6.81
CA ILE A 29 -29.54 -41.95 -5.58
C ILE A 29 -28.98 -41.08 -4.46
N ALA A 30 -27.65 -41.01 -4.31
CA ALA A 30 -27.05 -40.27 -3.20
C ALA A 30 -27.38 -38.76 -3.22
N PRO A 31 -27.31 -38.02 -4.34
CA PRO A 31 -27.58 -36.58 -4.31
C PRO A 31 -29.03 -36.24 -3.93
N PRO A 32 -30.08 -36.86 -4.50
CA PRO A 32 -31.46 -36.63 -4.05
C PRO A 32 -31.71 -37.04 -2.60
N ALA A 33 -31.13 -38.16 -2.14
CA ALA A 33 -31.25 -38.60 -0.76
C ALA A 33 -30.62 -37.61 0.22
N LEU A 34 -29.46 -37.06 -0.14
CA LEU A 34 -28.71 -36.10 0.66
C LEU A 34 -29.42 -34.73 0.68
N VAL A 35 -30.00 -34.30 -0.44
CA VAL A 35 -30.92 -33.14 -0.50
C VAL A 35 -32.17 -33.37 0.36
N GLY A 36 -32.73 -34.58 0.35
CA GLY A 36 -33.86 -34.95 1.19
C GLY A 36 -33.53 -34.88 2.69
N LEU A 37 -32.34 -35.36 3.08
CA LEU A 37 -31.84 -35.27 4.45
C LEU A 37 -31.66 -33.82 4.90
N PHE A 38 -31.10 -32.95 4.05
CA PHE A 38 -30.97 -31.52 4.36
C PHE A 38 -32.30 -30.77 4.42
N ARG A 39 -33.36 -31.27 3.78
CA ARG A 39 -34.72 -30.74 3.90
C ARG A 39 -35.47 -31.25 5.13
N SER A 40 -34.96 -32.28 5.81
CA SER A 40 -35.60 -32.81 7.00
C SER A 40 -35.40 -31.87 8.19
N ALA A 41 -36.45 -31.69 8.99
CA ALA A 41 -36.39 -30.92 10.24
C ALA A 41 -35.80 -31.73 11.41
N ALA A 42 -35.30 -32.94 11.15
CA ALA A 42 -34.72 -33.81 12.16
C ALA A 42 -33.31 -33.33 12.53
N PRO A 43 -32.91 -33.38 13.81
CA PRO A 43 -31.56 -33.00 14.22
C PRO A 43 -30.50 -33.87 13.53
N GLY A 44 -29.53 -33.23 12.86
CA GLY A 44 -28.40 -33.90 12.20
C GLY A 44 -27.34 -34.48 13.16
N THR A 45 -27.55 -34.36 14.47
CA THR A 45 -26.59 -34.76 15.50
C THR A 45 -27.18 -35.79 16.46
N ARG A 46 -26.35 -36.75 16.89
CA ARG A 46 -26.74 -37.84 17.81
C ARG A 46 -27.09 -37.38 19.23
N GLY A 47 -26.79 -36.14 19.58
CA GLY A 47 -27.17 -35.47 20.83
C GLY A 47 -27.31 -33.96 20.62
N PRO A 48 -27.81 -33.21 21.60
CA PRO A 48 -27.85 -31.76 21.53
C PRO A 48 -26.43 -31.23 21.40
N VAL A 49 -26.11 -30.62 20.25
CA VAL A 49 -24.99 -29.70 20.18
C VAL A 49 -25.40 -28.56 21.09
N GLY A 50 -24.69 -28.38 22.22
CA GLY A 50 -24.88 -27.18 23.01
C GLY A 50 -24.66 -26.01 22.07
N LEU A 51 -25.73 -25.28 21.73
CA LEU A 51 -25.61 -23.99 21.08
C LEU A 51 -24.59 -23.23 21.91
N ALA A 52 -23.47 -22.83 21.29
CA ALA A 52 -22.48 -22.00 21.95
C ALA A 52 -23.24 -20.88 22.67
N ALA A 53 -22.85 -20.59 23.91
CA ALA A 53 -23.50 -19.56 24.73
C ALA A 53 -23.84 -18.34 23.87
N PRO A 54 -25.03 -17.73 24.05
CA PRO A 54 -25.56 -16.74 23.12
C PRO A 54 -24.48 -15.71 22.78
N GLU A 55 -24.20 -15.58 21.48
CA GLU A 55 -23.34 -14.53 20.96
C GLU A 55 -23.87 -13.20 21.46
N ARG A 56 -23.02 -12.46 22.18
CA ARG A 56 -23.31 -11.12 22.63
C ARG A 56 -22.90 -10.19 21.51
N GLU A 57 -23.88 -9.51 20.95
CA GLU A 57 -23.64 -8.41 20.02
C GLU A 57 -23.38 -7.13 20.83
N ILE A 58 -22.25 -6.47 20.58
CA ILE A 58 -21.89 -5.20 21.18
C ILE A 58 -21.73 -4.18 20.07
N THR A 59 -22.52 -3.11 20.12
CA THR A 59 -22.53 -2.08 19.08
C THR A 59 -22.03 -0.76 19.65
N PHE A 60 -21.14 -0.11 18.90
CA PHE A 60 -20.65 1.23 19.17
C PHE A 60 -20.96 2.14 18.00
N GLU A 61 -21.64 3.25 18.27
CA GLU A 61 -21.96 4.28 17.27
C GLU A 61 -20.89 5.36 17.28
N LEU A 62 -20.30 5.61 16.12
CA LEU A 62 -19.36 6.71 15.92
C LEU A 62 -20.05 7.87 15.19
N PRO A 63 -19.50 9.09 15.25
CA PRO A 63 -20.18 10.26 14.68
C PRO A 63 -20.33 10.24 13.16
N THR A 64 -19.43 9.55 12.45
CA THR A 64 -19.41 9.48 10.98
C THR A 64 -18.86 8.13 10.51
N MET A 65 -19.17 7.76 9.26
CA MET A 65 -18.64 6.55 8.62
C MET A 65 -17.12 6.59 8.52
N GLU A 66 -16.55 7.75 8.17
CA GLU A 66 -15.11 7.93 8.05
C GLU A 66 -14.39 7.75 9.39
N MET A 67 -15.01 8.20 10.49
CA MET A 67 -14.48 7.95 11.83
C MET A 67 -14.51 6.46 12.16
N ALA A 68 -15.55 5.73 11.77
CA ALA A 68 -15.65 4.30 12.02
C ALA A 68 -14.64 3.49 11.20
N GLU A 69 -14.42 3.80 9.93
CA GLU A 69 -13.35 3.21 9.12
C GLU A 69 -11.96 3.49 9.71
N PHE A 70 -11.70 4.74 10.09
CA PHE A 70 -10.44 5.12 10.73
C PHE A 70 -10.25 4.36 12.05
N PHE A 71 -11.33 4.23 12.83
CA PHE A 71 -11.29 3.57 14.13
C PHE A 71 -10.99 2.08 14.00
N VAL A 72 -11.59 1.39 13.02
CA VAL A 72 -11.26 -0.02 12.70
C VAL A 72 -9.76 -0.19 12.40
N ALA A 73 -9.18 0.73 11.62
CA ALA A 73 -7.75 0.72 11.34
C ALA A 73 -6.86 0.94 12.59
N LYS A 74 -7.41 1.54 13.65
CA LYS A 74 -6.72 1.71 14.95
C LYS A 74 -6.98 0.55 15.92
N LEU A 75 -8.10 -0.15 15.79
CA LEU A 75 -8.43 -1.31 16.62
C LEU A 75 -7.56 -2.53 16.30
N ALA A 76 -7.22 -2.77 15.04
CA ALA A 76 -6.44 -3.94 14.66
C ALA A 76 -5.11 -4.05 15.44
N PRO A 77 -4.26 -3.00 15.51
CA PRO A 77 -3.06 -3.03 16.35
C PRO A 77 -3.32 -3.30 17.83
N VAL A 78 -4.41 -2.77 18.41
CA VAL A 78 -4.74 -2.99 19.83
C VAL A 78 -5.01 -4.47 20.11
N PHE A 79 -5.72 -5.15 19.22
CA PHE A 79 -5.96 -6.59 19.32
C PHE A 79 -4.69 -7.40 19.06
N GLU A 80 -3.86 -7.01 18.09
CA GLU A 80 -2.57 -7.67 17.80
C GLU A 80 -1.58 -7.56 18.96
N GLU A 81 -1.48 -6.40 19.62
CA GLU A 81 -0.66 -6.18 20.82
C GLU A 81 -1.10 -7.07 21.99
N GLU A 82 -2.40 -7.35 22.08
CA GLU A 82 -2.97 -8.32 23.03
C GLU A 82 -2.85 -9.78 22.54
N GLY A 83 -2.15 -10.04 21.43
CA GLY A 83 -1.88 -11.37 20.91
C GLY A 83 -3.03 -12.02 20.14
N PHE A 84 -4.03 -11.24 19.72
CA PHE A 84 -5.04 -11.73 18.78
C PHE A 84 -4.49 -11.71 17.35
N PHE A 85 -4.80 -12.76 16.60
CA PHE A 85 -4.63 -12.77 15.16
C PHE A 85 -5.82 -12.07 14.50
N VAL A 86 -5.57 -11.01 13.74
CA VAL A 86 -6.60 -10.20 13.08
C VAL A 86 -6.66 -10.57 11.61
N HIS A 87 -7.75 -11.21 11.18
CA HIS A 87 -7.96 -11.59 9.78
C HIS A 87 -9.06 -10.76 9.16
N GLN A 88 -8.75 -10.04 8.07
CA GLN A 88 -9.77 -9.37 7.26
C GLN A 88 -10.40 -10.38 6.30
N ILE A 89 -11.66 -10.76 6.55
CA ILE A 89 -12.38 -11.76 5.75
C ILE A 89 -12.91 -11.15 4.44
N SER A 90 -13.36 -9.90 4.50
CA SER A 90 -13.92 -9.20 3.33
C SER A 90 -13.55 -7.72 3.39
N ARG A 91 -12.82 -7.25 2.36
CA ARG A 91 -12.48 -5.83 2.21
C ARG A 91 -13.70 -4.97 1.88
N GLU A 92 -14.63 -5.50 1.11
CA GLU A 92 -15.82 -4.78 0.65
C GLU A 92 -16.88 -4.63 1.75
N HIS A 93 -16.93 -5.59 2.69
CA HIS A 93 -17.96 -5.61 3.75
C HIS A 93 -17.42 -5.24 5.14
N GLY A 94 -16.14 -4.82 5.23
CA GLY A 94 -15.54 -4.40 6.50
C GLY A 94 -15.62 -5.47 7.60
N LEU A 95 -15.50 -6.75 7.22
CA LEU A 95 -15.62 -7.88 8.15
C LEU A 95 -14.24 -8.37 8.57
N TYR A 96 -14.01 -8.36 9.87
CA TYR A 96 -12.79 -8.77 10.53
C TYR A 96 -13.10 -9.88 11.52
N GLN A 97 -12.16 -10.81 11.67
CA GLN A 97 -12.24 -11.85 12.67
C GLN A 97 -10.97 -11.84 13.50
N LEU A 98 -11.16 -11.70 14.81
CA LEU A 98 -10.11 -11.59 15.81
C LEU A 98 -10.07 -12.94 16.56
N ARG A 99 -8.93 -13.62 16.51
CA ARG A 99 -8.79 -14.96 17.09
C ARG A 99 -7.63 -15.01 18.08
N LYS A 100 -7.89 -15.54 19.28
CA LYS A 100 -6.86 -15.86 20.28
C LYS A 100 -7.32 -17.08 21.08
N ASP A 101 -6.53 -18.14 21.07
CA ASP A 101 -6.86 -19.41 21.73
C ASP A 101 -8.29 -19.92 21.37
N ALA A 102 -9.21 -19.93 22.34
CA ALA A 102 -10.60 -20.33 22.17
C ALA A 102 -11.56 -19.15 21.90
N SER A 103 -11.07 -17.92 21.96
CA SER A 103 -11.83 -16.69 21.74
C SER A 103 -11.89 -16.36 20.25
N VAL A 104 -13.10 -16.13 19.77
CA VAL A 104 -13.40 -15.68 18.41
C VAL A 104 -14.33 -14.49 18.53
N ILE A 105 -13.88 -13.35 18.02
CA ILE A 105 -14.63 -12.09 18.01
C ILE A 105 -14.73 -11.66 16.56
N ASP A 106 -15.96 -11.52 16.06
CA ASP A 106 -16.21 -10.98 14.74
C ASP A 106 -16.50 -9.49 14.87
N LEU A 107 -15.78 -8.66 14.11
CA LEU A 107 -15.99 -7.22 14.01
C LEU A 107 -16.53 -6.91 12.61
N ALA A 108 -17.67 -6.26 12.56
CA ALA A 108 -18.26 -5.74 11.34
C ALA A 108 -18.45 -4.23 11.43
N HIS A 109 -18.30 -3.56 10.29
CA HIS A 109 -18.55 -2.14 10.14
C HIS A 109 -19.74 -1.91 9.20
N GLN A 110 -20.75 -1.17 9.66
CA GLN A 110 -21.90 -0.76 8.84
C GLN A 110 -22.22 0.71 9.07
N GLY A 111 -21.97 1.56 8.06
CA GLY A 111 -22.23 3.00 8.18
C GLY A 111 -21.31 3.62 9.23
N ALA A 112 -21.86 4.20 10.30
CA ALA A 112 -21.05 4.73 11.41
C ALA A 112 -20.96 3.76 12.62
N ALA A 113 -21.54 2.57 12.50
CA ALA A 113 -21.65 1.60 13.58
C ALA A 113 -20.58 0.51 13.48
N LEU A 114 -19.95 0.22 14.62
CA LEU A 114 -19.07 -0.93 14.82
C LEU A 114 -19.81 -1.99 15.61
N ARG A 115 -19.94 -3.20 15.05
CA ARG A 115 -20.61 -4.33 15.69
C ARG A 115 -19.62 -5.44 15.97
N PHE A 116 -19.61 -5.89 17.21
CA PHE A 116 -18.82 -7.03 17.64
C PHE A 116 -19.74 -8.18 17.99
N SER A 117 -19.55 -9.34 17.38
CA SER A 117 -20.14 -10.60 17.84
C SER A 117 -19.10 -11.42 18.57
N CYS A 118 -19.37 -11.77 19.83
CA CYS A 118 -18.44 -12.52 20.67
C CYS A 118 -19.16 -13.34 21.74
N ARG A 119 -18.45 -14.23 22.43
CA ARG A 119 -19.03 -14.92 23.61
C ARG A 119 -19.13 -13.94 24.78
N ALA A 120 -20.06 -14.20 25.70
CA ALA A 120 -20.26 -13.36 26.89
C ALA A 120 -18.97 -13.12 27.71
N GLY A 121 -18.07 -14.10 27.76
CA GLY A 121 -16.77 -14.00 28.44
C GLY A 121 -15.74 -13.09 27.75
N ASP A 122 -15.89 -12.85 26.44
CA ASP A 122 -14.98 -12.02 25.64
C ASP A 122 -15.42 -10.55 25.60
N ALA A 123 -16.63 -10.23 26.07
CA ALA A 123 -17.18 -8.87 26.09
C ALA A 123 -16.29 -7.84 26.83
N PRO A 124 -15.65 -8.15 27.98
CA PRO A 124 -14.73 -7.22 28.63
C PRO A 124 -13.51 -6.87 27.77
N VAL A 125 -13.01 -7.82 26.98
CA VAL A 125 -11.87 -7.59 26.06
C VAL A 125 -12.28 -6.63 24.96
N VAL A 126 -13.46 -6.82 24.36
CA VAL A 126 -14.02 -5.89 23.37
C VAL A 126 -14.17 -4.49 23.97
N GLN A 127 -14.70 -4.37 25.18
CA GLN A 127 -14.85 -3.07 25.84
C GLN A 127 -13.49 -2.40 26.11
N ALA A 128 -12.50 -3.14 26.62
CA ALA A 128 -11.17 -2.60 26.86
C ALA A 128 -10.49 -2.13 25.57
N ALA A 129 -10.56 -2.93 24.50
CA ALA A 129 -10.01 -2.57 23.20
C ALA A 129 -10.68 -1.31 22.62
N MET A 130 -11.99 -1.16 22.81
CA MET A 130 -12.72 0.05 22.42
C MET A 130 -12.29 1.29 23.21
N TYR A 131 -12.07 1.17 24.51
CA TYR A 131 -11.54 2.28 25.32
C TYR A 131 -10.13 2.68 24.89
N GLU A 132 -9.24 1.72 24.65
CA GLU A 132 -7.88 2.02 24.18
C GLU A 132 -7.89 2.62 22.77
N GLY A 133 -8.75 2.12 21.89
CA GLY A 133 -8.98 2.69 20.56
C GLY A 133 -9.45 4.15 20.62
N LEU A 134 -10.38 4.46 21.54
CA LEU A 134 -10.86 5.83 21.77
C LEU A 134 -9.76 6.73 22.32
N ALA A 135 -8.95 6.24 23.27
CA ALA A 135 -7.80 6.99 23.78
C ALA A 135 -6.75 7.24 22.68
N ALA A 136 -6.48 6.25 21.82
CA ALA A 136 -5.57 6.40 20.68
C ALA A 136 -6.10 7.41 19.64
N LEU A 137 -7.42 7.41 19.39
CA LEU A 137 -8.08 8.40 18.55
C LEU A 137 -7.95 9.79 19.17
N GLU A 138 -8.22 9.96 20.46
CA GLU A 138 -8.11 11.23 21.15
C GLU A 138 -6.68 11.79 21.10
N ARG A 139 -5.67 10.96 21.36
CA ARG A 139 -4.25 11.31 21.18
C ARG A 139 -3.95 11.75 19.74
N SER A 140 -4.52 11.07 18.75
CA SER A 140 -4.36 11.42 17.33
C SER A 140 -5.01 12.76 17.00
N VAL A 141 -6.23 13.01 17.47
CA VAL A 141 -6.92 14.30 17.30
C VAL A 141 -6.15 15.42 17.98
N GLN A 142 -5.66 15.21 19.21
CA GLN A 142 -4.82 16.18 19.91
C GLN A 142 -3.52 16.47 19.15
N ALA A 143 -2.90 15.45 18.53
CA ALA A 143 -1.74 15.65 17.67
C ALA A 143 -2.09 16.44 16.40
N LEU A 144 -3.25 16.19 15.79
CA LEU A 144 -3.75 16.93 14.62
C LEU A 144 -4.14 18.38 14.93
N ARG A 145 -4.45 18.71 16.20
CA ARG A 145 -4.66 20.10 16.64
C ARG A 145 -3.38 20.92 16.64
N LYS A 146 -2.20 20.28 16.59
CA LYS A 146 -0.94 20.99 16.33
C LYS A 146 -0.97 21.47 14.87
N PRO A 147 -0.46 22.67 14.57
CA PRO A 147 -0.43 23.17 13.20
C PRO A 147 0.24 22.13 12.29
N LEU A 148 -0.54 21.56 11.38
CA LEU A 148 0.03 20.80 10.27
C LEU A 148 0.79 21.82 9.43
N ASP A 149 2.12 21.81 9.54
CA ASP A 149 2.93 22.70 8.73
C ASP A 149 2.88 22.22 7.28
N ALA A 150 1.97 22.84 6.52
CA ALA A 150 1.82 22.62 5.11
C ALA A 150 3.15 22.84 4.39
N ARG A 151 4.06 23.70 4.88
CA ARG A 151 5.41 23.81 4.33
C ARG A 151 6.25 22.58 4.59
N THR A 152 6.23 21.97 5.78
CA THR A 152 6.99 20.74 6.05
C THR A 152 6.49 19.56 5.19
N ILE A 153 5.17 19.39 5.06
CA ILE A 153 4.57 18.34 4.20
C ILE A 153 4.88 18.62 2.72
N ARG A 154 4.76 19.88 2.29
CA ARG A 154 5.06 20.32 0.92
C ARG A 154 6.55 20.26 0.60
N THR A 155 7.44 20.52 1.56
CA THR A 155 8.89 20.33 1.40
C THR A 155 9.21 18.86 1.17
N GLY A 156 8.54 17.94 1.89
CA GLY A 156 8.67 16.50 1.65
C GLY A 156 8.15 16.05 0.28
N LEU A 157 7.13 16.72 -0.27
CA LEU A 157 6.58 16.45 -1.60
C LEU A 157 7.39 17.11 -2.73
N GLN A 158 7.90 18.33 -2.54
CA GLN A 158 8.73 19.07 -3.50
C GLN A 158 10.16 18.50 -3.62
N GLN A 159 10.64 17.79 -2.60
CA GLN A 159 11.89 17.02 -2.66
C GLN A 159 11.84 15.86 -3.67
N LEU A 160 10.67 15.54 -4.26
CA LEU A 160 10.56 14.56 -5.35
C LEU A 160 10.87 15.18 -6.73
N ASP A 161 10.65 16.49 -6.91
CA ASP A 161 10.77 17.17 -8.22
C ASP A 161 12.13 17.86 -8.42
N ALA A 162 12.83 18.23 -7.34
CA ALA A 162 14.17 18.79 -7.40
C ALA A 162 15.23 17.69 -7.17
N GLY A 163 15.40 16.81 -8.15
CA GLY A 163 16.54 15.89 -8.20
C GLY A 163 16.66 14.93 -7.02
N GLY A 164 15.55 14.41 -6.48
CA GLY A 164 15.54 13.41 -5.41
C GLY A 164 16.20 13.85 -4.07
N PRO A 165 15.93 13.17 -2.95
CA PRO A 165 16.79 13.30 -1.79
C PRO A 165 18.23 12.91 -2.20
N PRO A 166 19.30 13.51 -1.63
CA PRO A 166 20.66 13.07 -1.91
C PRO A 166 20.71 11.57 -1.70
N GLU A 167 20.96 10.84 -2.79
CA GLU A 167 20.86 9.39 -2.77
C GLU A 167 21.81 8.85 -1.70
N LEU A 168 21.25 8.16 -0.72
CA LEU A 168 21.99 7.59 0.39
C LEU A 168 23.01 6.60 -0.18
N ARG A 169 24.29 6.97 -0.23
CA ARG A 169 25.34 6.12 -0.82
C ARG A 169 25.79 5.11 0.21
N MET A 170 25.75 3.82 -0.12
CA MET A 170 26.24 2.78 0.79
C MET A 170 27.70 2.97 1.18
N GLY A 171 28.53 3.54 0.30
CA GLY A 171 29.93 3.86 0.59
C GLY A 171 30.13 4.80 1.79
N ASP A 172 29.10 5.54 2.20
CA ASP A 172 29.17 6.44 3.38
C ASP A 172 29.01 5.66 4.70
N TYR A 173 28.50 4.43 4.64
CA TYR A 173 28.15 3.59 5.80
C TYR A 173 28.87 2.24 5.82
N LEU A 174 29.38 1.79 4.67
CA LEU A 174 30.08 0.52 4.51
C LEU A 174 31.54 0.77 4.14
N THR A 175 32.45 0.08 4.82
CA THR A 175 33.89 0.10 4.57
C THR A 175 34.40 -1.34 4.51
N GLU A 176 35.60 -1.58 3.98
CA GLU A 176 36.13 -2.95 3.82
C GLU A 176 36.16 -3.74 5.12
N ARG A 177 36.44 -3.09 6.26
CA ARG A 177 36.43 -3.74 7.59
C ARG A 177 35.05 -4.16 8.09
N LEU A 178 33.98 -3.69 7.45
CA LEU A 178 32.59 -4.02 7.75
C LEU A 178 32.05 -5.09 6.79
N ILE A 179 32.93 -5.75 6.03
CA ILE A 179 32.57 -6.78 5.08
C ILE A 179 33.32 -8.07 5.45
N VAL A 180 32.57 -9.16 5.59
CA VAL A 180 33.10 -10.51 5.82
C VAL A 180 32.84 -11.37 4.58
N PRO A 181 33.86 -11.63 3.74
CA PRO A 181 33.67 -12.37 2.48
C PRO A 181 33.21 -13.82 2.66
N GLU A 182 33.46 -14.42 3.83
CA GLU A 182 32.95 -15.74 4.21
C GLU A 182 32.71 -15.79 5.72
N LEU A 183 31.45 -15.92 6.12
CA LEU A 183 31.01 -16.08 7.49
C LEU A 183 31.22 -17.52 7.95
N THR A 184 31.57 -17.67 9.22
CA THR A 184 31.78 -18.99 9.82
C THR A 184 30.49 -19.59 10.36
N GLY A 185 29.54 -18.77 10.80
CA GLY A 185 28.24 -19.19 11.30
C GLY A 185 27.50 -20.17 10.37
N THR A 186 26.81 -21.14 10.98
CA THR A 186 26.00 -22.15 10.27
C THR A 186 24.54 -22.15 10.71
N THR A 187 24.17 -21.29 11.67
CA THR A 187 22.79 -21.08 12.12
C THR A 187 22.44 -19.60 12.07
N LYS A 188 21.15 -19.28 12.08
CA LYS A 188 20.63 -17.91 12.12
C LYS A 188 21.26 -17.10 13.26
N GLU A 189 21.33 -17.69 14.43
CA GLU A 189 21.90 -17.10 15.65
C GLU A 189 23.38 -16.80 15.46
N ALA A 190 24.15 -17.78 15.00
CA ALA A 190 25.59 -17.63 14.82
C ALA A 190 25.92 -16.54 13.80
N ILE A 191 25.13 -16.43 12.72
CA ILE A 191 25.29 -15.38 11.70
C ILE A 191 25.00 -13.99 12.28
N ILE A 192 23.89 -13.83 13.02
CA ILE A 192 23.54 -12.56 13.66
C ILE A 192 24.64 -12.14 14.66
N ASP A 193 25.09 -13.07 15.50
CA ASP A 193 26.13 -12.80 16.50
C ASP A 193 27.47 -12.41 15.88
N GLU A 194 27.89 -13.12 14.81
CA GLU A 194 29.12 -12.86 14.07
C GLU A 194 29.07 -11.46 13.41
N LEU A 195 27.93 -11.07 12.83
CA LEU A 195 27.75 -9.74 12.24
C LEU A 195 27.73 -8.62 13.30
N LEU A 196 27.09 -8.85 14.45
CA LEU A 196 27.15 -7.91 15.58
C LEU A 196 28.60 -7.76 16.07
N ASP A 197 29.40 -8.83 16.05
CA ASP A 197 30.81 -8.79 16.45
C ASP A 197 31.64 -7.94 15.49
N VAL A 198 31.35 -7.99 14.19
CA VAL A 198 31.97 -7.12 13.18
C VAL A 198 31.72 -5.65 13.53
N LEU A 199 30.48 -5.27 13.83
CA LEU A 199 30.13 -3.91 14.24
C LEU A 199 30.81 -3.52 15.57
N GLY A 200 30.88 -4.45 16.53
CA GLY A 200 31.53 -4.26 17.82
C GLY A 200 33.03 -4.00 17.69
N ARG A 201 33.76 -4.84 16.93
CA ARG A 201 35.20 -4.68 16.67
C ARG A 201 35.51 -3.37 15.92
N ALA A 202 34.59 -2.90 15.09
CA ALA A 202 34.71 -1.61 14.41
C ALA A 202 34.43 -0.40 15.31
N GLY A 203 34.09 -0.61 16.59
CA GLY A 203 33.77 0.46 17.54
C GLY A 203 32.45 1.18 17.24
N LEU A 204 31.52 0.52 16.53
CA LEU A 204 30.26 1.11 16.09
C LEU A 204 29.10 0.85 17.05
N LEU A 205 29.29 -0.03 18.04
CA LEU A 205 28.31 -0.36 19.07
C LEU A 205 28.77 0.22 20.42
N ARG A 206 27.87 0.95 21.09
CA ARG A 206 28.04 1.38 22.48
C ARG A 206 27.74 0.24 23.46
N ASP A 207 26.74 -0.57 23.12
CA ASP A 207 26.28 -1.70 23.90
C ASP A 207 25.93 -2.84 22.95
N ARG A 208 26.79 -3.87 22.92
CA ARG A 208 26.57 -5.06 22.09
C ARG A 208 25.31 -5.82 22.48
N ALA A 209 25.06 -5.98 23.79
CA ALA A 209 23.94 -6.78 24.27
C ALA A 209 22.61 -6.12 23.90
N ALA A 210 22.49 -4.82 24.14
CA ALA A 210 21.30 -4.06 23.74
C ALA A 210 21.13 -3.96 22.21
N ALA A 211 22.21 -4.00 21.44
CA ALA A 211 22.13 -4.11 19.99
C ALA A 211 21.60 -5.48 19.54
N GLY A 212 22.08 -6.57 20.17
CA GLY A 212 21.63 -7.93 19.89
C GLY A 212 20.15 -8.15 20.21
N GLU A 213 19.69 -7.75 21.39
CA GLU A 213 18.27 -7.82 21.77
C GLU A 213 17.39 -7.07 20.76
N ALA A 214 17.80 -5.88 20.32
CA ALA A 214 17.01 -5.11 19.35
C ALA A 214 16.89 -5.79 17.97
N VAL A 215 17.88 -6.57 17.55
CA VAL A 215 17.80 -7.38 16.32
C VAL A 215 16.88 -8.58 16.54
N TRP A 216 17.01 -9.26 17.69
CA TRP A 216 16.21 -10.44 18.02
C TRP A 216 14.75 -10.14 18.27
N ASP A 217 14.42 -9.01 18.89
CA ASP A 217 13.04 -8.56 19.04
C ASP A 217 12.39 -8.37 17.67
N ARG A 218 13.14 -7.83 16.70
CA ARG A 218 12.66 -7.67 15.33
C ARG A 218 12.53 -9.02 14.62
N GLU A 219 13.52 -9.90 14.76
CA GLU A 219 13.53 -11.23 14.13
C GLU A 219 12.40 -12.13 14.66
N ARG A 220 12.16 -12.12 15.97
CA ARG A 220 11.07 -12.87 16.62
C ARG A 220 9.67 -12.42 16.17
N SER A 221 9.52 -11.15 15.82
CA SER A 221 8.25 -10.62 15.32
C SER A 221 7.92 -11.16 13.92
N MET A 222 8.93 -11.25 13.05
CA MET A 222 8.85 -11.81 11.71
C MET A 222 10.26 -12.01 11.18
N SER A 223 10.51 -13.16 10.55
CA SER A 223 11.79 -13.46 9.91
C SER A 223 12.29 -12.31 9.04
N THR A 224 13.59 -12.01 9.14
CA THR A 224 14.26 -11.06 8.23
C THR A 224 14.95 -11.75 7.05
N GLY A 225 14.74 -13.06 6.89
CA GLY A 225 15.04 -13.81 5.68
C GLY A 225 14.12 -13.35 4.54
N LEU A 226 14.73 -12.89 3.45
CA LEU A 226 14.06 -12.47 2.23
C LEU A 226 14.26 -13.52 1.14
N GLN A 227 13.56 -13.33 0.02
CA GLN A 227 13.70 -14.18 -1.15
C GLN A 227 15.08 -14.02 -1.83
N TYR A 228 15.42 -14.98 -2.68
CA TYR A 228 16.61 -14.99 -3.54
C TYR A 228 17.94 -15.03 -2.78
N GLY A 229 17.97 -15.74 -1.65
CA GLY A 229 19.18 -15.98 -0.87
C GLY A 229 19.72 -14.75 -0.13
N VAL A 230 18.83 -13.86 0.33
CA VAL A 230 19.20 -12.62 1.06
C VAL A 230 18.55 -12.60 2.44
N ALA A 231 19.30 -12.21 3.47
CA ALA A 231 18.73 -11.87 4.77
C ALA A 231 19.22 -10.49 5.22
N ILE A 232 18.32 -9.72 5.86
CA ILE A 232 18.64 -8.37 6.35
C ILE A 232 18.24 -8.26 7.82
N PRO A 233 19.00 -8.85 8.76
CA PRO A 233 18.79 -8.64 10.17
C PRO A 233 18.87 -7.16 10.51
N HIS A 234 17.90 -6.63 11.25
CA HIS A 234 17.87 -5.19 11.53
C HIS A 234 17.20 -4.87 12.86
N GLY A 235 17.54 -3.71 13.42
CA GLY A 235 16.98 -3.27 14.70
C GLY A 235 17.07 -1.76 14.91
N LYS A 236 16.18 -1.23 15.76
CA LYS A 236 16.22 0.14 16.25
C LYS A 236 16.69 0.16 17.70
N THR A 237 17.82 0.80 17.97
CA THR A 237 18.47 0.76 19.28
C THR A 237 19.29 2.01 19.55
N ASP A 238 19.33 2.47 20.80
CA ASP A 238 20.20 3.56 21.23
C ASP A 238 21.64 3.09 21.53
N ALA A 239 21.91 1.79 21.33
CA ALA A 239 23.25 1.22 21.30
C ALA A 239 24.12 1.73 20.13
N VAL A 240 23.55 2.50 19.20
CA VAL A 240 24.26 3.15 18.08
C VAL A 240 23.88 4.62 17.99
N ASP A 241 24.83 5.46 17.59
CA ASP A 241 24.63 6.92 17.44
C ASP A 241 24.04 7.36 16.10
N ARG A 242 24.25 6.52 15.11
CA ARG A 242 23.87 6.73 13.71
C ARG A 242 23.53 5.38 13.09
N LEU A 243 23.02 5.42 11.87
CA LEU A 243 22.85 4.20 11.09
C LEU A 243 24.21 3.54 10.89
N VAL A 244 24.30 2.25 11.17
CA VAL A 244 25.49 1.42 10.97
C VAL A 244 25.10 0.12 10.27
N CYS A 245 26.01 -0.40 9.46
CA CYS A 245 25.78 -1.59 8.65
C CYS A 245 27.05 -2.44 8.52
N CYS A 246 26.89 -3.75 8.42
CA CYS A 246 27.93 -4.64 7.92
C CYS A 246 27.34 -5.70 6.98
N VAL A 247 28.18 -6.25 6.12
CA VAL A 247 27.81 -7.28 5.13
C VAL A 247 28.62 -8.53 5.41
N GLY A 248 27.98 -9.69 5.33
CA GLY A 248 28.67 -10.97 5.36
C GLY A 248 28.09 -11.93 4.32
N LEU A 249 28.92 -12.82 3.78
CA LEU A 249 28.49 -13.86 2.85
C LEU A 249 28.64 -15.24 3.47
N LYS A 250 27.71 -16.14 3.19
CA LYS A 250 27.86 -17.59 3.41
C LYS A 250 27.58 -18.29 2.11
N HIS A 251 28.60 -18.71 1.39
CA HIS A 251 28.39 -19.32 0.07
C HIS A 251 27.61 -20.64 0.15
N ALA A 252 27.80 -21.41 1.23
CA ALA A 252 27.01 -22.63 1.50
C ALA A 252 25.53 -22.36 1.77
N GLY A 253 25.18 -21.13 2.16
CA GLY A 253 23.85 -20.75 2.62
C GLY A 253 23.57 -21.15 4.07
N VAL A 254 22.67 -20.40 4.72
CA VAL A 254 22.12 -20.70 6.06
C VAL A 254 20.60 -20.57 5.97
N ASP A 255 19.89 -21.50 6.60
CA ASP A 255 18.45 -21.35 6.76
C ASP A 255 18.15 -20.14 7.64
N PHE A 256 17.39 -19.22 7.07
CA PHE A 256 17.02 -17.97 7.73
C PHE A 256 15.52 -17.76 7.74
N ASP A 257 14.73 -18.82 7.54
CA ASP A 257 13.27 -18.77 7.39
C ASP A 257 12.84 -17.79 6.28
N ALA A 258 13.47 -17.90 5.11
CA ALA A 258 13.13 -17.08 3.93
C ALA A 258 11.76 -17.49 3.36
N MET A 259 11.02 -16.51 2.82
CA MET A 259 9.65 -16.74 2.31
C MET A 259 9.56 -17.74 1.14
N ASP A 260 10.63 -17.87 0.35
CA ASP A 260 10.73 -18.85 -0.75
C ASP A 260 11.35 -20.18 -0.31
N GLY A 261 11.72 -20.32 0.97
CA GLY A 261 12.39 -21.50 1.51
C GLY A 261 13.83 -21.68 1.05
N GLU A 262 14.42 -20.72 0.33
CA GLU A 262 15.82 -20.80 -0.09
C GLU A 262 16.77 -20.36 1.03
N PRO A 263 17.93 -21.02 1.22
CA PRO A 263 18.90 -20.61 2.22
C PRO A 263 19.51 -19.25 1.84
N SER A 264 19.65 -18.37 2.84
CA SER A 264 20.26 -17.05 2.67
C SER A 264 21.78 -17.18 2.53
N ARG A 265 22.36 -16.45 1.58
CA ARG A 265 23.80 -16.42 1.29
C ARG A 265 24.41 -15.03 1.46
N ILE A 266 23.60 -13.98 1.33
CA ILE A 266 24.02 -12.59 1.51
C ILE A 266 23.32 -12.04 2.75
N PHE A 267 24.08 -11.57 3.72
CA PHE A 267 23.57 -11.06 4.99
C PHE A 267 23.96 -9.61 5.18
N ILE A 268 23.01 -8.76 5.52
CA ILE A 268 23.24 -7.32 5.74
C ILE A 268 22.63 -6.91 7.08
N LEU A 269 23.46 -6.83 8.11
CA LEU A 269 23.01 -6.39 9.43
C LEU A 269 22.95 -4.86 9.47
N THR A 270 21.79 -4.30 9.83
CA THR A 270 21.59 -2.84 9.92
C THR A 270 21.01 -2.40 11.26
N LEU A 271 21.66 -1.45 11.92
CA LEU A 271 21.15 -0.84 13.16
C LEU A 271 20.96 0.66 13.01
N SER A 272 19.93 1.21 13.65
CA SER A 272 19.66 2.66 13.64
C SER A 272 19.16 3.18 15.00
N PRO A 273 19.42 4.45 15.34
CA PRO A 273 18.90 5.06 16.58
C PRO A 273 17.38 5.15 16.59
N LYS A 274 16.75 4.99 17.77
CA LYS A 274 15.28 5.08 17.89
C LYS A 274 14.74 6.47 17.51
N SER A 275 15.54 7.52 17.72
CA SER A 275 15.20 8.92 17.46
C SER A 275 15.23 9.35 15.99
N ARG A 276 15.80 8.55 15.07
CA ARG A 276 15.98 8.92 13.65
C ARG A 276 15.56 7.80 12.69
N PRO A 277 14.26 7.61 12.43
CA PRO A 277 13.76 6.52 11.59
C PRO A 277 13.93 6.74 10.07
N ALA A 278 14.02 7.98 9.59
CA ALA A 278 14.00 8.30 8.15
C ALA A 278 15.21 7.74 7.34
N PRO A 279 16.47 7.75 7.85
CA PRO A 279 17.60 7.15 7.12
C PRO A 279 17.48 5.63 6.94
N HIS A 280 16.76 4.93 7.81
CA HIS A 280 16.64 3.47 7.77
C HIS A 280 15.88 2.98 6.54
N LEU A 281 14.73 3.59 6.22
CA LEU A 281 13.92 3.21 5.05
C LEU A 281 14.64 3.54 3.74
N GLN A 282 15.32 4.68 3.68
CA GLN A 282 16.12 5.08 2.50
C GLN A 282 17.32 4.14 2.31
N PHE A 283 17.97 3.72 3.39
CA PHE A 283 19.05 2.73 3.35
C PHE A 283 18.55 1.36 2.86
N MET A 284 17.42 0.86 3.40
CA MET A 284 16.78 -0.38 2.93
C MET A 284 16.41 -0.32 1.45
N SER A 285 15.90 0.81 0.97
CA SER A 285 15.62 1.00 -0.47
C SER A 285 16.88 0.86 -1.32
N THR A 286 18.01 1.38 -0.84
CA THR A 286 19.32 1.31 -1.53
C THR A 286 19.89 -0.10 -1.52
N VAL A 287 19.78 -0.81 -0.39
CA VAL A 287 20.09 -2.25 -0.28
C VAL A 287 19.32 -3.03 -1.34
N SER A 288 18.00 -2.90 -1.38
CA SER A 288 17.15 -3.65 -2.31
C SER A 288 17.45 -3.34 -3.78
N ARG A 289 17.82 -2.10 -4.13
CA ARG A 289 18.25 -1.76 -5.50
C ARG A 289 19.57 -2.43 -5.88
N THR A 290 20.51 -2.48 -4.95
CA THR A 290 21.82 -3.10 -5.16
C THR A 290 21.71 -4.61 -5.26
N LEU A 291 20.88 -5.23 -4.42
CA LEU A 291 20.63 -6.67 -4.39
C LEU A 291 19.64 -7.14 -5.48
N ASN A 292 19.66 -6.51 -6.66
CA ASN A 292 19.00 -7.06 -7.85
C ASN A 292 19.72 -8.33 -8.35
N THR A 293 19.17 -9.00 -9.37
CA THR A 293 19.73 -10.26 -9.91
C THR A 293 21.22 -10.15 -10.24
N GLU A 294 21.63 -9.07 -10.90
CA GLU A 294 23.02 -8.87 -11.31
C GLU A 294 23.93 -8.49 -10.12
N GLY A 295 23.44 -7.65 -9.22
CA GLY A 295 24.19 -7.28 -8.02
C GLY A 295 24.44 -8.48 -7.09
N ARG A 296 23.42 -9.32 -6.85
CA ARG A 296 23.60 -10.58 -6.08
C ARG A 296 24.62 -11.51 -6.75
N ARG A 297 24.54 -11.68 -8.07
CA ARG A 297 25.50 -12.49 -8.83
C ARG A 297 26.93 -11.97 -8.68
N ARG A 298 27.13 -10.65 -8.76
CA ARG A 298 28.44 -10.02 -8.60
C ARG A 298 28.98 -10.12 -7.17
N ILE A 299 28.12 -9.96 -6.17
CA ILE A 299 28.49 -10.10 -4.75
C ILE A 299 28.92 -11.54 -4.46
N LEU A 300 28.15 -12.55 -4.91
CA LEU A 300 28.48 -13.96 -4.70
C LEU A 300 29.67 -14.47 -5.53
N ALA A 301 30.11 -13.71 -6.54
CA ALA A 301 31.31 -14.01 -7.31
C ALA A 301 32.56 -13.28 -6.78
N ALA A 302 32.40 -12.35 -5.83
CA ALA A 302 33.50 -11.57 -5.29
C ALA A 302 34.31 -12.39 -4.28
N ALA A 303 35.64 -12.40 -4.43
CA ALA A 303 36.54 -13.15 -3.55
C ALA A 303 37.07 -12.32 -2.38
N THR A 304 36.87 -11.00 -2.39
CA THR A 304 37.45 -10.07 -1.41
C THR A 304 36.45 -9.04 -0.92
N ALA A 305 36.67 -8.55 0.31
CA ALA A 305 35.86 -7.49 0.90
C ALA A 305 35.83 -6.23 0.03
N ARG A 306 36.95 -5.91 -0.63
CA ARG A 306 37.06 -4.80 -1.58
C ARG A 306 36.13 -4.97 -2.77
N GLN A 307 36.14 -6.14 -3.41
CA GLN A 307 35.27 -6.42 -4.57
C GLN A 307 33.79 -6.36 -4.19
N ILE A 308 33.42 -6.85 -3.00
CA ILE A 308 32.05 -6.73 -2.48
C ILE A 308 31.70 -5.25 -2.27
N LEU A 309 32.60 -4.47 -1.64
CA LEU A 309 32.42 -3.04 -1.43
C LEU A 309 32.22 -2.30 -2.75
N ASP A 310 33.00 -2.61 -3.78
CA ASP A 310 32.90 -1.98 -5.09
C ASP A 310 31.53 -2.22 -5.74
N VAL A 311 30.86 -3.35 -5.47
CA VAL A 311 29.47 -3.58 -5.93
C VAL A 311 28.48 -2.67 -5.22
N PHE A 312 28.64 -2.45 -3.92
CA PHE A 312 27.79 -1.54 -3.13
C PHE A 312 28.13 -0.06 -3.32
N ALA A 313 29.36 0.27 -3.71
CA ALA A 313 29.83 1.62 -3.96
C ALA A 313 29.64 2.07 -5.41
N ALA A 314 29.49 1.12 -6.34
CA ALA A 314 29.10 1.45 -7.71
C ALA A 314 27.74 2.17 -7.70
N PRO A 315 27.57 3.24 -8.49
CA PRO A 315 26.23 3.79 -8.71
C PRO A 315 25.32 2.64 -9.17
N PRO A 316 24.07 2.57 -8.68
CA PRO A 316 23.16 1.48 -9.04
C PRO A 316 23.18 1.35 -10.55
N VAL A 317 23.58 0.18 -11.06
CA VAL A 317 23.41 -0.14 -12.49
C VAL A 317 21.95 0.14 -12.74
N ALA A 318 21.66 1.15 -13.57
CA ALA A 318 20.30 1.64 -13.78
C ALA A 318 19.42 0.41 -13.95
N ALA A 319 18.57 0.14 -12.96
CA ALA A 319 17.58 -0.90 -13.11
C ALA A 319 16.90 -0.58 -14.43
N ALA A 320 16.85 -1.54 -15.37
CA ALA A 320 16.04 -1.38 -16.56
C ALA A 320 14.73 -0.76 -16.08
N PRO A 321 14.36 0.42 -16.58
CA PRO A 321 13.33 1.24 -15.95
C PRO A 321 12.18 0.30 -15.63
N ARG A 322 11.82 0.19 -14.34
CA ARG A 322 10.56 -0.46 -13.95
C ARG A 322 9.56 0.06 -14.97
N PRO A 323 8.81 -0.79 -15.69
CA PRO A 323 7.83 -0.28 -16.62
C PRO A 323 6.96 0.67 -15.81
N VAL A 324 7.20 1.97 -16.01
CA VAL A 324 6.30 3.01 -15.55
C VAL A 324 5.02 2.57 -16.23
N PRO A 325 3.93 2.31 -15.48
CA PRO A 325 2.67 1.95 -16.12
C PRO A 325 2.48 2.94 -17.25
N ALA A 326 2.31 2.42 -18.47
CA ALA A 326 2.47 3.17 -19.71
C ALA A 326 1.88 4.56 -19.51
N ARG A 327 2.73 5.59 -19.67
CA ARG A 327 2.38 6.98 -19.34
C ARG A 327 1.01 7.25 -19.94
N LEU A 328 0.03 7.50 -19.08
CA LEU A 328 -1.36 7.64 -19.49
C LEU A 328 -1.41 8.74 -20.56
N ALA A 329 -1.90 8.39 -21.76
CA ALA A 329 -1.93 9.34 -22.86
C ALA A 329 -3.05 10.35 -22.60
N LEU A 330 -2.69 11.61 -22.36
CA LEU A 330 -3.68 12.66 -22.08
C LEU A 330 -4.69 12.85 -23.21
N ALA A 331 -4.32 12.52 -24.45
CA ALA A 331 -5.20 12.55 -25.62
C ALA A 331 -6.41 11.60 -25.51
N ASP A 332 -6.36 10.58 -24.64
CA ASP A 332 -7.49 9.68 -24.41
C ASP A 332 -8.59 10.30 -23.53
N TYR A 333 -8.24 11.35 -22.78
CA TYR A 333 -9.08 11.95 -21.73
C TYR A 333 -9.41 13.42 -21.98
N VAL A 334 -8.52 14.15 -22.64
CA VAL A 334 -8.69 15.56 -23.00
C VAL A 334 -8.96 15.66 -24.50
N ARG A 335 -9.90 16.52 -24.89
CA ARG A 335 -10.23 16.79 -26.30
C ARG A 335 -10.17 18.29 -26.57
N PRO A 336 -9.95 18.74 -27.82
CA PRO A 336 -10.01 20.17 -28.16
C PRO A 336 -11.31 20.86 -27.71
N GLN A 337 -12.43 20.13 -27.67
CA GLN A 337 -13.72 20.67 -27.22
C GLN A 337 -13.87 20.76 -25.70
N THR A 338 -13.01 20.07 -24.93
CA THR A 338 -13.01 20.14 -23.46
C THR A 338 -11.93 21.06 -22.91
N VAL A 339 -11.28 21.86 -23.78
CA VAL A 339 -10.33 22.90 -23.36
C VAL A 339 -10.86 24.29 -23.69
N ARG A 340 -10.56 25.26 -22.81
CA ARG A 340 -11.01 26.66 -22.95
C ARG A 340 -9.86 27.64 -22.65
N PRO A 341 -9.24 28.25 -23.67
CA PRO A 341 -8.10 29.17 -23.48
C PRO A 341 -8.48 30.48 -22.79
N HIS A 342 -9.77 30.83 -22.73
CA HIS A 342 -10.27 32.03 -22.07
C HIS A 342 -11.53 31.70 -21.28
N LEU A 343 -11.36 31.52 -19.97
CA LEU A 343 -12.45 31.46 -19.00
C LEU A 343 -12.95 32.87 -18.69
N HIS A 344 -14.25 33.01 -18.44
CA HIS A 344 -14.86 34.30 -18.15
C HIS A 344 -15.12 34.51 -16.67
N ALA A 345 -15.43 33.46 -15.91
CA ALA A 345 -15.73 33.58 -14.49
C ALA A 345 -14.56 34.16 -13.66
N ASP A 346 -14.92 34.97 -12.67
CA ASP A 346 -13.98 35.61 -11.73
C ASP A 346 -14.09 35.04 -10.30
N THR A 347 -14.98 34.06 -10.09
CA THR A 347 -15.16 33.36 -8.82
C THR A 347 -14.82 31.89 -8.96
N LYS A 348 -14.39 31.28 -7.86
CA LYS A 348 -14.08 29.85 -7.78
C LYS A 348 -15.24 28.98 -8.29
N GLU A 349 -16.44 29.24 -7.78
CA GLU A 349 -17.67 28.53 -8.14
C GLU A 349 -18.03 28.78 -9.61
N GLY A 350 -17.83 30.01 -10.09
CA GLY A 350 -18.08 30.36 -11.48
C GLY A 350 -17.15 29.61 -12.44
N VAL A 351 -15.85 29.47 -12.11
CA VAL A 351 -14.91 28.70 -12.92
C VAL A 351 -15.28 27.21 -12.93
N ILE A 352 -15.65 26.65 -11.77
CA ILE A 352 -16.10 25.25 -11.68
C ILE A 352 -17.34 25.03 -12.55
N GLN A 353 -18.33 25.92 -12.47
CA GLN A 353 -19.55 25.83 -13.27
C GLN A 353 -19.23 25.94 -14.77
N GLU A 354 -18.41 26.90 -15.18
CA GLU A 354 -18.03 27.11 -16.59
C GLU A 354 -17.33 25.89 -17.20
N LEU A 355 -16.48 25.19 -16.43
CA LEU A 355 -15.81 23.97 -16.86
C LEU A 355 -16.76 22.77 -16.91
N ILE A 356 -17.73 22.68 -16.00
CA ILE A 356 -18.78 21.64 -16.02
C ILE A 356 -19.70 21.83 -17.21
N ASP A 357 -20.11 23.06 -17.51
CA ASP A 357 -20.93 23.39 -18.67
C ASP A 357 -20.21 23.03 -19.97
N LEU A 358 -18.88 23.21 -20.02
CA LEU A 358 -18.06 22.77 -21.14
C LEU A 358 -18.13 21.25 -21.35
N LEU A 359 -18.07 20.46 -20.27
CA LEU A 359 -18.23 19.00 -20.35
C LEU A 359 -19.65 18.58 -20.71
N ALA A 360 -20.65 19.25 -20.16
CA ALA A 360 -22.06 19.01 -20.42
C ALA A 360 -22.42 19.26 -21.88
N ALA A 361 -21.88 20.33 -22.48
CA ALA A 361 -22.07 20.65 -23.90
C ALA A 361 -21.52 19.56 -24.85
N GLN A 362 -20.59 18.72 -24.37
CA GLN A 362 -20.06 17.57 -25.11
C GLN A 362 -20.78 16.25 -24.79
N GLY A 363 -21.85 16.29 -23.98
CA GLY A 363 -22.58 15.10 -23.52
C GLY A 363 -21.76 14.20 -22.58
N LEU A 364 -20.69 14.72 -21.98
CA LEU A 364 -19.81 13.96 -21.08
C LEU A 364 -20.29 13.96 -19.63
N VAL A 365 -21.18 14.89 -19.27
CA VAL A 365 -21.83 15.00 -17.97
C VAL A 365 -23.34 14.95 -18.16
N LYS A 366 -23.99 13.99 -17.50
CA LYS A 366 -25.45 13.73 -17.59
C LYS A 366 -26.26 14.71 -16.76
N ASP A 367 -25.74 15.07 -15.58
CA ASP A 367 -26.36 16.00 -14.64
C ASP A 367 -25.33 17.05 -14.17
N PRO A 368 -25.28 18.21 -14.84
CA PRO A 368 -24.35 19.29 -14.51
C PRO A 368 -24.50 19.81 -13.08
N ALA A 369 -25.73 19.87 -12.56
CA ALA A 369 -25.99 20.39 -11.22
C ALA A 369 -25.43 19.44 -10.15
N THR A 370 -25.60 18.14 -10.33
CA THR A 370 -25.02 17.13 -9.43
C THR A 370 -23.50 17.08 -9.51
N ALA A 371 -22.92 17.17 -10.71
CA ALA A 371 -21.47 17.28 -10.87
C ALA A 371 -20.91 18.52 -10.16
N CYS A 372 -21.57 19.68 -10.31
CA CYS A 372 -21.12 20.95 -9.73
C CYS A 372 -21.15 20.92 -8.20
N ARG A 373 -22.26 20.43 -7.64
CA ARG A 373 -22.39 20.22 -6.18
C ARG A 373 -21.30 19.31 -5.63
N ALA A 374 -20.97 18.21 -6.31
CA ALA A 374 -19.93 17.29 -5.86
C ALA A 374 -18.54 17.96 -5.79
N VAL A 375 -18.19 18.75 -6.81
CA VAL A 375 -16.91 19.47 -6.86
C VAL A 375 -16.86 20.59 -5.83
N ILE A 376 -17.91 21.41 -5.72
CA ILE A 376 -17.97 22.52 -4.73
C ILE A 376 -17.91 21.98 -3.31
N GLN A 377 -18.64 20.91 -2.99
CA GLN A 377 -18.60 20.28 -1.67
C GLN A 377 -17.19 19.78 -1.33
N ARG A 378 -16.50 19.18 -2.30
CA ARG A 378 -15.11 18.73 -2.13
C ARG A 378 -14.15 19.89 -1.94
N GLU A 379 -14.32 20.96 -2.69
CA GLU A 379 -13.50 22.17 -2.65
C GLU A 379 -13.66 22.94 -1.32
N ALA A 380 -14.86 22.93 -0.73
CA ALA A 380 -15.15 23.58 0.55
C ALA A 380 -14.45 22.92 1.75
N GLN A 381 -14.12 21.62 1.66
CA GLN A 381 -13.37 20.92 2.72
C GLN A 381 -11.91 21.34 2.74
N LEU A 382 -11.29 21.41 1.56
CA LEU A 382 -9.91 21.84 1.39
C LEU A 382 -9.73 22.33 -0.05
N SER A 383 -9.18 23.53 -0.18
CA SER A 383 -8.88 24.12 -1.48
C SER A 383 -8.00 23.20 -2.34
N THR A 384 -8.31 23.13 -3.64
CA THR A 384 -7.49 22.45 -4.65
C THR A 384 -6.54 23.39 -5.39
N GLY A 385 -6.45 24.64 -4.94
CA GLY A 385 -5.45 25.60 -5.39
C GLY A 385 -4.04 25.13 -5.03
N MET A 386 -3.21 24.95 -6.04
CA MET A 386 -1.81 24.58 -5.92
C MET A 386 -0.93 25.81 -6.15
N GLU A 387 0.34 25.73 -5.73
CA GLU A 387 1.32 26.76 -6.05
C GLU A 387 1.50 26.92 -7.57
N GLN A 388 2.11 28.03 -7.96
CA GLN A 388 2.45 28.31 -9.36
C GLN A 388 1.23 28.47 -10.28
N GLY A 389 0.09 28.88 -9.70
CA GLY A 389 -1.09 29.32 -10.44
C GLY A 389 -1.90 28.19 -11.09
N ILE A 390 -1.89 26.99 -10.51
CA ILE A 390 -2.66 25.82 -11.00
C ILE A 390 -3.72 25.42 -9.96
N ALA A 391 -4.92 25.03 -10.38
CA ALA A 391 -5.89 24.35 -9.53
C ALA A 391 -6.45 23.10 -10.21
N ILE A 392 -6.75 22.08 -9.40
CA ILE A 392 -7.33 20.81 -9.87
C ILE A 392 -8.66 20.55 -9.12
N PRO A 393 -9.72 21.33 -9.41
CA PRO A 393 -11.03 21.06 -8.85
C PRO A 393 -11.49 19.67 -9.29
N HIS A 394 -11.89 18.82 -8.36
CA HIS A 394 -12.25 17.44 -8.65
C HIS A 394 -13.42 16.95 -7.81
N GLY A 395 -14.15 15.96 -8.32
CA GLY A 395 -15.30 15.38 -7.63
C GLY A 395 -15.61 13.97 -8.12
N ARG A 396 -16.03 13.11 -7.18
CA ARG A 396 -16.67 11.83 -7.49
C ARG A 396 -18.17 12.05 -7.64
N THR A 397 -18.77 11.55 -8.71
CA THR A 397 -20.17 11.80 -9.01
C THR A 397 -20.78 10.71 -9.89
N SER A 398 -22.05 10.41 -9.67
CA SER A 398 -22.89 9.60 -10.57
C SER A 398 -23.26 10.31 -11.88
N ALA A 399 -22.92 11.59 -12.04
CA ALA A 399 -23.19 12.36 -13.26
C ALA A 399 -22.30 11.98 -14.46
N VAL A 400 -21.30 11.11 -14.27
CA VAL A 400 -20.37 10.63 -15.32
C VAL A 400 -20.23 9.11 -15.24
N ASP A 401 -19.94 8.46 -16.36
CA ASP A 401 -19.73 6.98 -16.43
C ASP A 401 -18.25 6.58 -16.44
N ARG A 402 -17.35 7.57 -16.52
CA ARG A 402 -15.90 7.40 -16.59
C ARG A 402 -15.20 8.70 -16.19
N LEU A 403 -13.88 8.64 -16.06
CA LEU A 403 -13.07 9.85 -15.89
C LEU A 403 -13.26 10.79 -17.09
N VAL A 404 -13.64 12.02 -16.81
CA VAL A 404 -13.74 13.11 -17.79
C VAL A 404 -13.05 14.36 -17.24
N CYS A 405 -12.48 15.16 -18.14
CA CYS A 405 -11.70 16.34 -17.75
C CYS A 405 -11.95 17.53 -18.69
N ALA A 406 -12.03 18.72 -18.08
CA ALA A 406 -11.98 19.98 -18.78
C ALA A 406 -10.80 20.83 -18.28
N VAL A 407 -10.13 21.53 -19.19
CA VAL A 407 -9.00 22.42 -18.87
C VAL A 407 -9.33 23.84 -19.29
N GLY A 408 -9.13 24.80 -18.40
CA GLY A 408 -9.38 26.22 -18.69
C GLY A 408 -8.25 27.13 -18.24
N VAL A 409 -8.13 28.27 -18.93
CA VAL A 409 -7.18 29.32 -18.60
C VAL A 409 -7.94 30.62 -18.29
N LYS A 410 -7.66 31.24 -17.14
CA LYS A 410 -8.06 32.62 -16.80
C LYS A 410 -6.79 33.46 -16.68
N ARG A 411 -6.56 34.36 -17.63
CA ARG A 411 -5.28 35.12 -17.71
C ARG A 411 -5.10 36.08 -16.53
N GLU A 412 -6.19 36.72 -16.12
CA GLU A 412 -6.24 37.61 -14.96
C GLU A 412 -5.99 36.84 -13.65
N GLY A 413 -6.36 35.56 -13.67
CA GLY A 413 -6.35 34.65 -12.54
C GLY A 413 -7.57 34.79 -11.63
N VAL A 414 -7.87 33.75 -10.88
CA VAL A 414 -8.93 33.71 -9.86
C VAL A 414 -8.32 33.28 -8.53
N ASP A 415 -8.73 33.89 -7.43
CA ASP A 415 -8.37 33.38 -6.11
C ASP A 415 -9.00 32.00 -5.90
N PHE A 416 -8.15 30.98 -5.86
CA PHE A 416 -8.56 29.60 -5.61
C PHE A 416 -8.06 29.09 -4.26
N GLY A 417 -7.42 29.92 -3.42
CA GLY A 417 -6.88 29.52 -2.12
C GLY A 417 -5.52 28.80 -2.20
N ALA A 418 -4.71 29.10 -3.21
CA ALA A 418 -3.34 28.61 -3.30
C ALA A 418 -2.53 29.10 -2.08
N ALA A 419 -1.72 28.23 -1.46
CA ALA A 419 -1.06 28.60 -0.20
C ALA A 419 0.15 29.55 -0.36
N ASP A 420 0.60 29.81 -1.60
CA ASP A 420 1.54 30.89 -1.93
C ASP A 420 0.84 32.25 -2.11
N GLY A 421 -0.49 32.29 -2.03
CA GLY A 421 -1.32 33.48 -2.23
C GLY A 421 -1.37 33.97 -3.67
N GLN A 422 -0.82 33.23 -4.63
CA GLN A 422 -0.85 33.62 -6.05
C GLN A 422 -2.22 33.27 -6.65
N PRO A 423 -2.75 34.11 -7.56
CA PRO A 423 -3.99 33.80 -8.25
C PRO A 423 -3.80 32.61 -9.19
N THR A 424 -4.78 31.72 -9.23
CA THR A 424 -4.78 30.56 -10.13
C THR A 424 -5.14 31.00 -11.53
N ARG A 425 -4.35 30.58 -12.52
CA ARG A 425 -4.58 30.88 -13.95
C ARG A 425 -4.92 29.64 -14.77
N LEU A 426 -4.48 28.46 -14.36
CA LEU A 426 -4.74 27.18 -15.02
C LEU A 426 -5.66 26.32 -14.15
N PHE A 427 -6.75 25.82 -14.72
CA PHE A 427 -7.76 25.04 -14.02
C PHE A 427 -7.96 23.71 -14.73
N ILE A 428 -7.83 22.61 -14.00
CA ILE A 428 -8.00 21.24 -14.52
C ILE A 428 -9.14 20.59 -13.74
N LEU A 429 -10.35 20.70 -14.26
CA LEU A 429 -11.52 20.05 -13.69
C LEU A 429 -11.49 18.56 -14.00
N VAL A 430 -11.60 17.71 -12.97
CA VAL A 430 -11.63 16.25 -13.13
C VAL A 430 -12.86 15.65 -12.43
N LEU A 431 -13.68 14.91 -13.17
CA LEU A 431 -14.80 14.15 -12.62
C LEU A 431 -14.54 12.65 -12.80
N THR A 432 -14.81 11.87 -11.76
CA THR A 432 -14.75 10.40 -11.80
C THR A 432 -16.05 9.80 -11.28
N THR A 433 -16.28 8.53 -11.58
CA THR A 433 -17.41 7.79 -10.98
C THR A 433 -17.24 7.65 -9.47
N GLU A 434 -18.34 7.33 -8.78
CA GLU A 434 -18.33 7.03 -7.34
C GLU A 434 -17.58 5.73 -7.02
N ALA A 435 -17.50 4.79 -7.97
CA ALA A 435 -16.76 3.54 -7.83
C ALA A 435 -15.23 3.74 -7.72
N GLY A 436 -14.69 4.83 -8.29
CA GLY A 436 -13.29 5.22 -8.14
C GLY A 436 -12.27 4.21 -8.70
N ALA A 437 -12.67 3.41 -9.69
CA ALA A 437 -11.82 2.42 -10.35
C ALA A 437 -10.91 3.05 -11.44
N GLU A 438 -11.11 4.32 -11.75
CA GLU A 438 -10.38 5.03 -12.80
C GLU A 438 -8.97 5.48 -12.37
N PRO A 439 -8.02 5.62 -13.30
CA PRO A 439 -6.62 5.98 -13.01
C PRO A 439 -6.45 7.49 -12.70
N TYR A 440 -7.21 8.04 -11.75
CA TYR A 440 -7.22 9.46 -11.38
C TYR A 440 -5.82 10.01 -11.08
N LEU A 441 -5.07 9.34 -10.19
CA LEU A 441 -3.74 9.81 -9.79
C LEU A 441 -2.74 9.78 -10.96
N GLN A 442 -2.84 8.78 -11.85
CA GLN A 442 -1.99 8.69 -13.04
C GLN A 442 -2.36 9.78 -14.06
N PHE A 443 -3.65 10.11 -14.18
CA PHE A 443 -4.12 11.22 -15.00
C PHE A 443 -3.58 12.55 -14.48
N VAL A 444 -3.74 12.85 -13.19
CA VAL A 444 -3.23 14.08 -12.56
C VAL A 444 -1.71 14.17 -12.71
N ALA A 445 -0.96 13.09 -12.48
CA ALA A 445 0.48 13.07 -12.69
C ALA A 445 0.87 13.36 -14.15
N SER A 446 0.11 12.85 -15.11
CA SER A 446 0.34 13.10 -16.54
C SER A 446 0.08 14.56 -16.92
N VAL A 447 -1.01 15.15 -16.41
CA VAL A 447 -1.32 16.58 -16.60
C VAL A 447 -0.25 17.47 -15.99
N MET A 448 0.15 17.21 -14.75
CA MET A 448 1.19 17.99 -14.07
C MET A 448 2.54 17.87 -14.78
N GLY A 449 2.86 16.69 -15.31
CA GLY A 449 4.03 16.49 -16.16
C GLY A 449 3.96 17.31 -17.45
N ALA A 450 2.82 17.34 -18.14
CA ALA A 450 2.62 18.16 -19.34
C ALA A 450 2.68 19.66 -19.05
N LEU A 451 2.19 20.09 -17.87
CA LEU A 451 2.23 21.46 -17.39
C LEU A 451 3.50 21.79 -16.60
N SER A 452 4.57 21.02 -16.78
CA SER A 452 5.89 21.35 -16.26
C SER A 452 6.69 22.17 -17.28
N GLY A 453 7.54 23.08 -16.81
CA GLY A 453 8.46 23.84 -17.65
C GLY A 453 7.80 24.54 -18.86
N PRO A 454 8.29 24.30 -20.10
CA PRO A 454 7.77 24.95 -21.31
C PRO A 454 6.29 24.68 -21.59
N GLY A 455 5.77 23.51 -21.20
CA GLY A 455 4.37 23.15 -21.42
C GLY A 455 3.40 24.09 -20.70
N ARG A 456 3.74 24.53 -19.49
CA ARG A 456 2.97 25.53 -18.75
C ARG A 456 2.92 26.87 -19.46
N THR A 457 4.07 27.35 -19.92
CA THR A 457 4.17 28.64 -20.63
C THR A 457 3.30 28.60 -21.88
N ARG A 458 3.41 27.53 -22.69
CA ARG A 458 2.55 27.32 -23.86
C ARG A 458 1.06 27.31 -23.49
N ALA A 459 0.68 26.64 -22.41
CA ALA A 459 -0.71 26.59 -21.97
C ALA A 459 -1.25 27.96 -21.53
N LEU A 460 -0.45 28.77 -20.83
CA LEU A 460 -0.84 30.12 -20.40
C LEU A 460 -0.91 31.13 -21.56
N GLU A 461 -0.05 30.97 -22.56
CA GLU A 461 0.02 31.85 -23.73
C GLU A 461 -1.03 31.50 -24.80
N ALA A 462 -1.54 30.26 -24.78
CA ALA A 462 -2.53 29.76 -25.72
C ALA A 462 -3.72 30.72 -25.88
N THR A 463 -4.02 31.06 -27.13
CA THR A 463 -5.14 31.91 -27.52
C THR A 463 -6.25 31.10 -28.18
N THR A 464 -5.93 29.91 -28.71
CA THR A 464 -6.86 28.99 -29.38
C THR A 464 -7.02 27.68 -28.59
N ARG A 465 -8.07 26.92 -28.88
CA ARG A 465 -8.32 25.62 -28.23
C ARG A 465 -7.25 24.61 -28.65
N GLU A 466 -6.83 24.68 -29.91
CA GLU A 466 -5.81 23.83 -30.51
C GLU A 466 -4.45 24.04 -29.86
N GLU A 467 -4.06 25.30 -29.61
CA GLU A 467 -2.82 25.64 -28.88
C GLU A 467 -2.83 25.09 -27.45
N LEU A 468 -3.93 25.30 -26.72
CA LEU A 468 -4.06 24.80 -25.34
C LEU A 468 -4.06 23.26 -25.29
N TYR A 469 -4.77 22.62 -26.21
CA TYR A 469 -4.78 21.16 -26.34
C TYR A 469 -3.38 20.62 -26.68
N ALA A 470 -2.67 21.24 -27.62
CA ALA A 470 -1.32 20.84 -28.01
C ALA A 470 -0.32 21.02 -26.86
N ALA A 471 -0.45 22.09 -26.06
CA ALA A 471 0.40 22.31 -24.88
C ALA A 471 0.30 21.16 -23.85
N LEU A 472 -0.87 20.52 -23.75
CA LEU A 472 -1.13 19.41 -22.84
C LEU A 472 -0.74 18.05 -23.42
N THR A 473 -0.90 17.85 -24.73
CA THR A 473 -0.80 16.51 -25.36
C THR A 473 0.49 16.27 -26.12
N THR A 474 1.23 17.33 -26.45
CA THR A 474 2.51 17.23 -27.16
C THR A 474 3.66 17.19 -26.15
N PRO A 475 4.56 16.20 -26.22
CA PRO A 475 5.76 16.15 -25.38
C PRO A 475 6.53 17.48 -25.47
N ALA A 476 7.10 17.94 -24.36
CA ALA A 476 8.11 18.98 -24.40
C ALA A 476 9.36 18.40 -25.10
N GLU A 477 9.87 19.10 -26.11
CA GLU A 477 11.13 18.74 -26.81
C GLU A 477 12.35 18.80 -25.88
#